data_AF-A0A914Q9L2-F1
#
_entry.id   AF-A0A914Q9L2-F1
#
_cell.length_a   1.000
_cell.length_b   1.000
_cell.length_c   1.000
_cell.angle_alpha   90.00
_cell.angle_beta   90.00
_cell.angle_gamma   90.00
#
_symmetry.space_group_name_H-M   'P 1'
#
loop_
_entity.id
_entity.type
_entity.pdbx_description
1 polymer ?
#
loop_
_entity_poly.entity_id
_entity_poly.type
_entity_poly.pdbx_seq_one_letter_code
_entity_poly.pdbx_strand_id
1 'polypeptide(L)'
;MIELALRNRIELDKATSRRNLVSRKVLLKSDEPTGDVILDEALKHVKETQPPETVVSWIEYLSGETWNPLKLKYQLRNVRERLAKNLVEKVF
;
A
#
# COMPACT_ATOMS: atom_id res chain seq x y z
N MET A 1 0.94 -3.25 -2.96
CA MET A 1 -0.49 -2.98 -3.27
C MET A 1 -1.23 -4.23 -3.74
N ILE A 2 -0.81 -4.89 -4.83
CA ILE A 2 -1.48 -6.10 -5.35
C ILE A 2 -1.57 -7.19 -4.26
N GLU A 3 -0.46 -7.45 -3.56
CA GLU A 3 -0.42 -8.44 -2.49
C GLU A 3 -1.41 -8.14 -1.34
N LEU A 4 -1.56 -6.87 -0.95
CA LEU A 4 -2.54 -6.45 0.07
C LEU A 4 -3.99 -6.69 -0.41
N ALA A 5 -4.25 -6.50 -1.70
CA ALA A 5 -5.57 -6.77 -2.29
C ALA A 5 -5.86 -8.28 -2.33
N LEU A 6 -4.87 -9.10 -2.73
CA LEU A 6 -4.99 -10.57 -2.72
C LEU A 6 -5.24 -11.12 -1.32
N ARG A 7 -4.63 -10.52 -0.29
CA ARG A 7 -4.84 -10.85 1.13
C ARG A 7 -6.11 -10.25 1.74
N ASN A 8 -7.01 -9.65 0.94
CA ASN A 8 -8.23 -8.99 1.41
C ASN A 8 -8.02 -7.87 2.45
N ARG A 9 -6.83 -7.24 2.49
CA ARG A 9 -6.54 -6.11 3.39
C ARG A 9 -7.06 -4.79 2.83
N ILE A 10 -6.99 -4.62 1.52
CA ILE A 10 -7.49 -3.44 0.82
C ILE A 10 -8.46 -3.83 -0.30
N GLU A 11 -9.42 -2.98 -0.59
CA GLU A 11 -10.36 -3.14 -1.69
C GLU A 11 -10.40 -1.84 -2.52
N LEU A 12 -10.70 -1.95 -3.81
CA LEU A 12 -10.95 -0.77 -4.63
C LEU A 12 -12.42 -0.39 -4.51
N ASP A 13 -12.68 0.91 -4.42
CA ASP A 13 -14.06 1.41 -4.39
C ASP A 13 -14.89 0.80 -5.53
N LYS A 14 -16.07 0.27 -5.19
CA LYS A 14 -16.99 -0.42 -6.11
C LYS A 14 -17.63 0.63 -6.99
N ALA A 15 -16.92 1.03 -8.04
CA ALA A 15 -17.40 2.04 -8.96
C ALA A 15 -18.75 1.60 -9.57
N THR A 16 -19.81 2.38 -9.30
CA THR A 16 -21.16 2.23 -9.88
C THR A 16 -21.22 2.56 -11.37
N SER A 17 -20.11 3.02 -11.96
CA SER A 17 -19.98 3.39 -13.38
C SER A 17 -18.61 2.95 -13.91
N ARG A 18 -18.45 2.85 -15.23
CA ARG A 18 -17.27 2.38 -15.99
C ARG A 18 -16.03 3.29 -15.82
N ARG A 19 -15.66 3.65 -14.60
CA ARG A 19 -14.44 4.39 -14.28
C ARG A 19 -13.23 3.46 -14.36
N ASN A 20 -12.18 3.97 -15.00
CA ASN A 20 -10.89 3.31 -15.15
C ASN A 20 -10.36 2.83 -13.79
N LEU A 21 -9.82 1.60 -13.76
CA LEU A 21 -9.30 0.95 -12.55
C LEU A 21 -8.28 1.82 -11.80
N VAL A 22 -7.52 2.61 -12.56
CA VAL A 22 -6.44 3.49 -12.10
C VAL A 22 -6.95 4.66 -11.23
N SER A 23 -8.15 5.17 -11.53
CA SER A 23 -8.77 6.28 -10.79
C SER A 23 -9.53 5.85 -9.54
N ARG A 24 -9.55 4.55 -9.20
CA ARG A 24 -10.31 4.06 -8.06
C ARG A 24 -9.58 4.33 -6.76
N LYS A 25 -10.35 4.74 -5.75
CA LYS A 25 -9.86 4.93 -4.39
C LYS A 25 -9.61 3.59 -3.74
N VAL A 26 -8.53 3.51 -2.98
CA VAL A 26 -8.18 2.35 -2.16
C VAL A 26 -8.88 2.49 -0.82
N LEU A 27 -9.71 1.51 -0.48
CA LEU A 27 -10.41 1.41 0.78
C LEU A 27 -9.74 0.35 1.65
N LEU A 28 -9.60 0.65 2.94
CA LEU A 28 -9.16 -0.32 3.92
C LEU A 28 -10.30 -1.28 4.23
N LYS A 29 -10.04 -2.58 4.12
CA LYS A 29 -11.00 -3.65 4.42
C LYS A 29 -10.69 -4.37 5.72
N SER A 30 -9.40 -4.63 5.96
CA SER A 30 -8.92 -5.32 7.16
C SER A 30 -7.55 -4.74 7.54
N ASP A 31 -7.38 -4.46 8.83
CA ASP A 31 -6.15 -3.92 9.42
C ASP A 31 -5.31 -4.98 10.14
N GLU A 32 -5.68 -6.25 9.99
CA GLU A 32 -4.89 -7.35 10.53
C GLU A 32 -3.49 -7.39 9.89
N PRO A 33 -2.45 -7.64 10.69
CA PRO A 33 -1.09 -7.75 10.18
C PRO A 33 -0.99 -8.90 9.16
N THR A 34 -0.15 -8.67 8.16
CA THR A 34 0.18 -9.64 7.11
C THR A 34 1.41 -10.47 7.47
N GLY A 35 2.15 -10.07 8.51
CA GLY A 35 3.41 -10.69 8.92
C GLY A 35 4.59 -10.32 8.02
N ASP A 36 4.39 -9.37 7.09
CA ASP A 36 5.45 -8.78 6.29
C ASP A 36 5.58 -7.30 6.64
N VAL A 37 6.74 -6.91 7.15
CA VAL A 37 6.99 -5.56 7.65
C VAL A 37 6.72 -4.50 6.58
N ILE A 38 6.99 -4.77 5.29
CA ILE A 38 6.78 -3.80 4.20
C ILE A 38 5.28 -3.63 3.93
N LEU A 39 4.54 -4.74 3.90
CA LEU A 39 3.11 -4.72 3.65
C LEU A 39 2.36 -4.08 4.83
N ASP A 40 2.78 -4.35 6.06
CA ASP A 40 2.19 -3.80 7.28
C ASP A 40 2.43 -2.29 7.41
N GLU A 41 3.62 -1.82 6.99
CA GLU A 41 3.93 -0.39 6.92
C GLU A 41 3.04 0.33 5.89
N ALA A 42 2.90 -0.24 4.69
CA ALA A 42 1.98 0.29 3.69
C ALA A 42 0.52 0.28 4.18
N LEU A 43 0.09 -0.78 4.85
CA LEU A 43 -1.26 -0.90 5.41
C LEU A 43 -1.52 0.16 6.49
N LYS A 44 -0.53 0.44 7.34
CA LYS A 44 -0.61 1.51 8.34
C LYS A 44 -0.79 2.88 7.69
N HIS A 45 -0.04 3.18 6.62
CA HIS A 45 -0.21 4.45 5.90
C HIS A 45 -1.60 4.59 5.28
N VAL A 46 -2.13 3.50 4.71
CA VAL A 46 -3.51 3.46 4.16
C VAL A 46 -4.54 3.73 5.25
N LYS A 47 -4.37 3.14 6.45
CA LYS A 47 -5.26 3.35 7.60
C LYS A 47 -5.23 4.79 8.14
N GLU A 48 -4.06 5.42 8.16
CA GLU A 48 -3.90 6.79 8.68
C GLU A 48 -4.34 7.87 7.69
N THR A 49 -4.53 7.52 6.41
CA THR A 49 -4.86 8.50 5.37
C THR A 49 -6.37 8.62 5.16
N GLN A 50 -6.91 9.76 5.60
CA GLN A 50 -8.27 10.19 5.31
C GLN A 50 -8.22 11.59 4.66
N PRO A 51 -8.86 11.83 3.51
CA PRO A 51 -9.71 10.92 2.72
C PRO A 51 -8.93 9.80 1.99
N PRO A 52 -9.61 8.72 1.55
CA PRO A 52 -8.98 7.63 0.82
C PRO A 52 -8.40 8.09 -0.53
N GLU A 53 -7.15 7.67 -0.79
CA GLU A 53 -6.38 8.04 -1.98
C GLU A 53 -6.48 6.98 -3.09
N THR A 54 -6.12 7.38 -4.31
CA THR A 54 -6.14 6.48 -5.47
C THR A 54 -4.94 5.52 -5.49
N VAL A 55 -5.05 4.44 -6.27
CA VAL A 55 -3.93 3.49 -6.46
C VAL A 55 -2.67 4.21 -6.99
N VAL A 56 -2.83 5.17 -7.90
CA VAL A 56 -1.70 5.94 -8.46
C VAL A 56 -0.99 6.74 -7.36
N SER A 57 -1.76 7.48 -6.56
CA SER A 57 -1.22 8.28 -5.46
C SER A 57 -0.46 7.42 -4.46
N TRP A 58 -0.97 6.22 -4.14
CA TRP A 58 -0.26 5.28 -3.29
C TRP A 58 1.06 4.78 -3.89
N ILE A 59 1.11 4.56 -5.21
CA ILE A 59 2.37 4.20 -5.88
C ILE A 59 3.38 5.34 -5.73
N GLU A 60 2.99 6.58 -6.03
CA GLU A 60 3.85 7.77 -5.90
C GLU A 60 4.34 7.99 -4.45
N TYR A 61 3.48 7.72 -3.47
CA TYR A 61 3.83 7.92 -2.06
C TYR A 61 4.81 6.87 -1.57
N LEU A 62 4.58 5.60 -1.91
CA LEU A 62 5.43 4.48 -1.49
C LEU A 62 6.78 4.48 -2.24
N SER A 63 6.82 4.94 -3.50
CA SER A 63 8.05 5.13 -4.29
C SER A 63 8.84 6.37 -3.86
N GLY A 64 8.16 7.37 -3.28
CA GLY A 64 8.76 8.66 -2.95
C GLY A 64 8.81 9.63 -4.13
N GLU A 65 8.00 9.41 -5.16
CA GLU A 65 7.86 10.31 -6.32
C GLU A 65 6.93 11.51 -6.04
N THR A 66 6.30 11.55 -4.86
CA THR A 66 5.45 12.65 -4.43
C THR A 66 6.24 13.89 -4.00
N TRP A 67 5.73 15.06 -4.40
CA TRP A 67 6.24 16.36 -3.98
C TRP A 67 5.55 16.92 -2.73
N ASN A 68 4.57 16.21 -2.17
CA ASN A 68 3.87 16.66 -0.96
C ASN A 68 4.71 16.34 0.29
N PRO A 69 5.25 17.34 1.03
CA PRO A 69 6.12 17.09 2.17
C PRO A 69 5.46 16.28 3.29
N LEU A 70 4.14 16.40 3.46
CA LEU A 70 3.39 15.66 4.49
C LEU A 70 3.25 14.17 4.16
N LYS A 71 3.34 13.81 2.87
CA LYS A 71 3.19 12.45 2.35
C LYS A 71 4.54 11.79 2.08
N LEU A 72 5.64 12.55 2.11
CA LEU A 72 7.01 12.06 1.93
C LEU A 72 7.40 10.99 2.95
N LYS A 73 6.80 11.05 4.15
CA LYS A 73 6.98 10.05 5.22
C LYS A 73 6.42 8.66 4.90
N TYR A 74 5.62 8.52 3.83
CA TYR A 74 5.06 7.24 3.40
C TYR A 74 5.98 6.45 2.48
N GLN A 75 7.12 7.01 2.10
CA GLN A 75 8.09 6.33 1.26
C GLN A 75 8.64 5.08 1.97
N LEU A 76 8.51 3.94 1.30
CA LEU A 76 9.08 2.69 1.79
C LEU A 76 10.59 2.70 1.56
N ARG A 77 11.35 2.53 2.64
CA ARG A 77 12.82 2.53 2.61
C ARG A 77 13.39 1.12 2.71
N ASN A 78 14.58 0.93 2.12
CA ASN A 78 15.34 -0.32 2.13
C ASN A 78 14.52 -1.52 1.63
N VAL A 79 13.64 -1.30 0.65
CA VAL A 79 12.72 -2.32 0.14
C VAL A 79 13.51 -3.53 -0.38
N ARG A 80 14.62 -3.30 -1.10
CA ARG A 80 15.46 -4.37 -1.66
C ARG A 80 16.07 -5.23 -0.56
N GLU A 81 16.67 -4.62 0.44
CA GLU A 81 17.32 -5.30 1.55
C GLU A 81 16.32 -6.03 2.45
N ARG A 82 15.14 -5.42 2.69
CA ARG A 82 14.06 -6.02 3.49
C ARG A 82 13.41 -7.21 2.77
N LEU A 83 13.23 -7.12 1.46
CA LEU A 83 12.77 -8.27 0.65
C LEU A 83 13.80 -9.40 0.67
N ALA A 84 15.09 -9.09 0.54
CA ALA A 84 16.15 -10.09 0.62
C ALA A 84 16.18 -10.81 1.98
N LYS A 85 16.04 -10.08 3.09
CA LYS A 85 15.95 -10.67 4.44
C LYS A 85 14.74 -11.59 4.59
N ASN A 86 13.55 -11.14 4.20
CA ASN A 86 12.33 -11.95 4.27
C ASN A 86 12.41 -13.22 3.41
N LEU A 87 13.08 -13.17 2.26
CA LEU A 87 13.30 -14.36 1.42
C LEU A 87 14.26 -15.34 2.10
N VAL A 88 15.32 -14.86 2.74
CA VAL A 88 16.25 -15.73 3.48
C VAL A 88 15.54 -16.37 4.68
N GLU A 89 14.80 -15.60 5.48
CA GLU A 89 14.15 -16.08 6.70
C GLU A 89 12.98 -17.05 6.45
N LYS A 90 12.33 -17.01 5.27
CA LYS A 90 11.24 -17.94 4.93
C LYS A 90 11.69 -19.22 4.22
N VAL A 91 12.93 -19.27 3.75
CA VAL A 91 13.49 -20.43 3.03
C VAL A 91 14.16 -21.43 3.98
N PHE A 92 14.27 -21.10 5.27
CA PHE A 92 14.78 -21.98 6.32
C PHE A 92 13.68 -22.36 7.32
#